data_AF-A0A3Q8WWP0-F1
#
_entry.id   AF-A0A3Q8WWP0-F1
#
_cell.length_a   1.000
_cell.length_b   1.000
_cell.length_c   1.000
_cell.angle_alpha   90.00
_cell.angle_beta   90.00
_cell.angle_gamma   90.00
#
_symmetry.space_group_name_H-M   'P 1'
#
loop_
_entity.id
_entity.type
_entity.pdbx_description
1 polymer ?
#
loop_
_entity_poly.entity_id
_entity_poly.type
_entity_poly.pdbx_seq_one_letter_code
_entity_poly.pdbx_strand_id
1 'polypeptide(L)'
;MVGAWAGLRPLVAPAPGESVGNTSLEHAIVEGPTGMLTISGGKLTSSRLMAKQFVDRAVKKNRFAASTTPRLVPISGANMRQAEATRRSAIRYGVPEGVAAAWVHRYGSNAEKIFSIWQAEADARDVIGPRGLTAAEVRYCVREEMCLTLEDLLIRRTSLFFWDEEGGLGTVDRIAGVMGGELEWDEERKVAEVERYRSTVTAHRFH
;
A
#
# COMPACT_ATOMS: atom_id res chain seq x y z
N MET A 1 10.62 -13.82 17.43
CA MET A 1 10.64 -13.26 16.08
C MET A 1 9.30 -12.56 15.87
N VAL A 2 9.26 -11.25 15.59
CA VAL A 2 7.98 -10.49 15.59
C VAL A 2 7.20 -10.65 14.27
N GLY A 3 7.80 -11.22 13.22
CA GLY A 3 7.09 -11.59 11.99
C GLY A 3 8.06 -12.05 10.90
N ALA A 4 7.55 -12.78 9.91
CA ALA A 4 8.30 -13.23 8.75
C ALA A 4 7.53 -12.98 7.45
N TRP A 5 8.24 -12.78 6.35
CA TRP A 5 7.66 -12.74 5.00
C TRP A 5 8.60 -13.41 4.00
N ALA A 6 8.02 -13.94 2.94
CA ALA A 6 8.73 -14.45 1.79
C ALA A 6 8.19 -13.79 0.52
N GLY A 7 9.05 -13.64 -0.48
CA GLY A 7 8.69 -13.08 -1.77
C GLY A 7 9.33 -13.89 -2.90
N LEU A 8 8.57 -14.10 -3.97
CA LEU A 8 9.09 -14.68 -5.20
C LEU A 8 9.69 -13.58 -6.07
N ARG A 9 10.86 -13.86 -6.64
CA ARG A 9 11.46 -12.99 -7.65
C ARG A 9 11.05 -13.50 -9.03
N PRO A 10 10.29 -12.71 -9.82
CA PRO A 10 9.89 -13.13 -11.15
C PRO A 10 11.08 -12.93 -12.11
N LEU A 11 11.98 -13.91 -12.19
CA LEU A 11 13.17 -13.84 -13.04
C LEU A 11 12.85 -14.26 -14.48
N VAL A 12 13.54 -13.66 -15.46
CA VAL A 12 13.43 -14.07 -16.87
C VAL A 12 14.13 -15.40 -17.03
N ALA A 13 13.44 -16.46 -17.44
CA ALA A 13 14.03 -17.79 -17.52
C ALA A 13 15.33 -17.81 -18.37
N PRO A 14 16.39 -18.50 -17.92
CA PRO A 14 17.61 -18.68 -18.69
C PRO A 14 17.34 -19.41 -20.01
N ALA A 15 18.22 -19.22 -21.00
CA ALA A 15 18.14 -19.99 -22.23
C ALA A 15 18.37 -21.49 -21.95
N PRO A 16 17.84 -22.42 -22.77
CA PRO A 16 18.09 -23.85 -22.59
C PRO A 16 19.59 -24.16 -22.49
N GLY A 17 20.03 -24.71 -21.35
CA GLY A 17 21.44 -25.02 -21.07
C GLY A 17 22.19 -24.05 -20.15
N GLU A 18 21.57 -22.94 -19.75
CA GLU A 18 22.15 -22.00 -18.78
C GLU A 18 21.71 -22.30 -17.32
N SER A 19 22.58 -22.01 -16.34
CA SER A 19 22.30 -22.25 -14.93
C SER A 19 21.36 -21.19 -14.33
N VAL A 20 20.47 -21.62 -13.42
CA VAL A 20 19.51 -20.73 -12.71
C VAL A 20 20.23 -19.61 -11.93
N GLY A 21 21.48 -19.82 -11.51
CA GLY A 21 22.30 -18.82 -10.82
C GLY A 21 22.74 -17.63 -11.68
N ASN A 22 22.73 -17.77 -13.01
CA ASN A 22 23.10 -16.71 -13.98
C ASN A 22 21.88 -15.97 -14.57
N THR A 23 20.70 -16.18 -14.01
CA THR A 23 19.47 -15.58 -14.51
C THR A 23 19.51 -14.05 -14.40
N SER A 24 19.34 -13.35 -15.53
CA SER A 24 19.40 -11.88 -15.57
C SER A 24 18.35 -11.26 -14.64
N LEU A 25 18.79 -10.26 -13.86
CA LEU A 25 17.91 -9.43 -13.03
C LEU A 25 17.29 -8.26 -13.83
N GLU A 26 17.61 -8.15 -15.11
CA GLU A 26 16.98 -7.17 -15.99
C GLU A 26 15.56 -7.60 -16.36
N HIS A 27 14.75 -6.64 -16.77
CA HIS A 27 13.42 -6.93 -17.27
C HIS A 27 13.43 -7.24 -18.75
N ALA A 28 12.51 -8.12 -19.17
CA ALA A 28 12.25 -8.42 -20.56
C ALA A 28 10.84 -7.95 -20.92
N ILE A 29 10.70 -7.34 -22.10
CA ILE A 29 9.41 -7.02 -22.70
C ILE A 29 9.27 -7.87 -23.96
N VAL A 30 8.31 -8.79 -23.95
CA VAL A 30 8.08 -9.75 -25.03
C VAL A 30 6.70 -9.57 -25.64
N GLU A 31 6.56 -9.94 -26.91
CA GLU A 31 5.30 -9.91 -27.65
C GLU A 31 4.91 -11.34 -28.01
N GLY A 32 3.75 -11.80 -27.54
CA GLY A 32 3.24 -13.15 -27.83
C GLY A 32 2.60 -13.26 -29.23
N PRO A 33 2.25 -14.47 -29.68
CA PRO A 33 1.70 -14.72 -31.02
C PRO A 33 0.39 -13.96 -31.31
N THR A 34 -0.42 -13.71 -30.29
CA THR A 34 -1.66 -12.94 -30.38
C THR A 34 -1.44 -11.42 -30.29
N GLY A 35 -0.19 -10.99 -30.17
CA GLY A 35 0.18 -9.60 -30.01
C GLY A 35 0.13 -9.08 -28.56
N MET A 36 -0.10 -9.94 -27.56
CA MET A 36 -0.04 -9.53 -26.16
C MET A 36 1.38 -9.10 -25.78
N LEU A 37 1.54 -7.91 -25.19
CA LEU A 37 2.81 -7.46 -24.62
C LEU A 37 2.90 -7.88 -23.15
N THR A 38 4.01 -8.51 -22.78
CA THR A 38 4.29 -8.98 -21.41
C THR A 38 5.60 -8.38 -20.92
N ILE A 39 5.62 -7.91 -19.67
CA ILE A 39 6.85 -7.53 -18.96
C ILE A 39 7.11 -8.49 -17.81
N SER A 40 8.34 -8.99 -17.69
CA SER A 40 8.81 -9.88 -16.61
C SER A 40 10.20 -9.46 -16.17
N GLY A 41 10.64 -9.86 -14.98
CA GLY A 41 11.94 -9.45 -14.43
C GLY A 41 11.94 -8.06 -13.83
N GLY A 42 13.16 -7.54 -13.68
CA GLY A 42 13.42 -6.18 -13.23
C GLY A 42 13.46 -5.99 -11.72
N LYS A 43 13.66 -4.73 -11.33
CA LYS A 43 13.85 -4.29 -9.95
C LYS A 43 12.89 -3.16 -9.63
N LEU A 44 12.53 -3.01 -8.36
CA LEU A 44 11.74 -1.87 -7.91
C LEU A 44 12.39 -0.53 -8.27
N THR A 45 13.73 -0.46 -8.19
CA THR A 45 14.53 0.72 -8.55
C THR A 45 14.46 1.08 -10.04
N SER A 46 14.15 0.12 -10.93
CA SER A 46 14.01 0.36 -12.37
C SER A 46 12.55 0.49 -12.82
N SER A 47 11.58 0.39 -11.92
CA SER A 47 10.13 0.37 -12.24
C SER A 47 9.66 1.48 -13.18
N ARG A 48 10.11 2.73 -12.98
CA ARG A 48 9.73 3.86 -13.87
C ARG A 48 10.30 3.70 -15.29
N LEU A 49 11.53 3.21 -15.42
CA LEU A 49 12.16 2.96 -16.71
C LEU A 49 11.46 1.79 -17.42
N MET A 50 11.18 0.72 -16.68
CA MET A 50 10.41 -0.43 -17.16
C MET A 50 9.05 -0.02 -17.71
N ALA A 51 8.28 0.75 -16.93
CA ALA A 51 6.98 1.27 -17.34
C ALA A 51 7.08 2.15 -18.60
N LYS A 52 8.11 3.01 -18.70
CA LYS A 52 8.34 3.81 -19.89
C LYS A 52 8.56 2.93 -21.13
N GLN A 53 9.49 1.99 -21.06
CA GLN A 53 9.81 1.13 -22.20
C GLN A 53 8.61 0.27 -22.63
N PHE A 54 7.82 -0.21 -21.68
CA PHE A 54 6.59 -0.95 -21.95
C PHE A 54 5.55 -0.09 -22.68
N VAL A 55 5.29 1.12 -22.17
CA VAL A 55 4.36 2.08 -22.81
C VAL A 55 4.85 2.49 -24.19
N ASP A 56 6.14 2.79 -24.37
CA ASP A 56 6.71 3.15 -25.67
C ASP A 56 6.51 2.02 -26.69
N ARG A 57 6.68 0.76 -26.28
CA ARG A 57 6.45 -0.41 -27.14
C ARG A 57 4.98 -0.56 -27.50
N ALA A 58 4.08 -0.35 -26.54
CA ALA A 58 2.63 -0.39 -26.75
C ALA A 58 2.15 0.72 -27.69
N VAL A 59 2.64 1.95 -27.51
CA VAL A 59 2.35 3.10 -28.36
C VAL A 59 2.80 2.85 -29.79
N LYS A 60 4.05 2.42 -29.98
CA LYS A 60 4.60 2.11 -31.31
C LYS A 60 3.81 1.00 -32.01
N LYS A 61 3.49 -0.08 -31.28
CA LYS A 61 2.74 -1.23 -31.81
C LYS A 61 1.36 -0.83 -32.30
N ASN A 62 0.61 -0.10 -31.46
CA ASN A 62 -0.79 0.22 -31.74
C ASN A 62 -0.97 1.57 -32.46
N ARG A 63 0.13 2.23 -32.83
CA ARG A 63 0.14 3.55 -33.49
C ARG A 63 -0.65 4.61 -32.70
N PHE A 64 -0.56 4.55 -31.38
CA PHE A 64 -1.13 5.58 -30.50
C PHE A 64 -0.28 6.85 -30.55
N ALA A 65 -0.84 7.95 -30.04
CA ALA A 65 -0.06 9.15 -29.76
C ALA A 65 1.04 8.86 -28.73
N ALA A 66 2.16 9.59 -28.83
CA ALA A 66 3.27 9.45 -27.90
C ALA A 66 2.84 9.78 -26.46
N SER A 67 3.35 9.02 -25.49
CA SER A 67 3.22 9.36 -24.08
C SER A 67 4.07 10.60 -23.77
N THR A 68 3.45 11.62 -23.17
CA THR A 68 4.09 12.91 -22.87
C THR A 68 4.40 13.09 -21.39
N THR A 69 4.31 12.03 -20.57
CA THR A 69 4.54 12.11 -19.12
C THR A 69 5.96 12.64 -18.83
N PRO A 70 6.09 13.79 -18.13
CA PRO A 70 7.40 14.34 -17.76
C PRO A 70 8.26 13.32 -16.99
N ARG A 71 9.57 13.52 -17.03
CA ARG A 71 10.51 12.67 -16.28
C ARG A 71 10.26 12.74 -14.78
N LEU A 72 9.95 13.91 -14.26
CA LEU A 72 9.71 14.18 -12.85
C LEU A 72 8.26 14.59 -12.64
N VAL A 73 7.39 13.60 -12.48
CA VAL A 73 6.03 13.81 -11.98
C VAL A 73 6.03 13.35 -10.53
N PRO A 74 5.75 14.23 -9.55
CA PRO A 74 5.61 13.82 -8.16
C PRO A 74 4.52 12.76 -8.05
N ILE A 75 4.82 11.68 -7.34
CA ILE A 75 3.80 10.68 -6.99
C ILE A 75 2.84 11.25 -5.96
N SER A 76 1.68 10.61 -5.80
CA SER A 76 0.71 10.95 -4.74
C SER A 76 1.41 11.06 -3.38
N GLY A 77 1.12 12.12 -2.62
CA GLY A 77 1.76 12.37 -1.33
C GLY A 77 3.13 13.06 -1.38
N ALA A 78 3.79 13.19 -2.53
CA ALA A 78 5.20 13.64 -2.59
C ALA A 78 5.46 15.15 -2.31
N ASN A 79 4.42 15.98 -2.13
CA ASN A 79 4.61 17.40 -1.81
C ASN A 79 4.97 17.62 -0.32
N MET A 80 6.26 17.51 0.02
CA MET A 80 6.71 17.58 1.43
C MET A 80 6.53 18.96 2.08
N ARG A 81 6.51 20.04 1.31
CA ARG A 81 6.23 21.38 1.86
C ARG A 81 4.79 21.48 2.38
N GLN A 82 3.84 20.95 1.60
CA GLN A 82 2.44 20.85 2.03
C GLN A 82 2.30 19.88 3.20
N ALA A 83 2.97 18.73 3.15
CA ALA A 83 2.95 17.75 4.24
C ALA A 83 3.36 18.37 5.59
N GLU A 84 4.43 19.15 5.64
CA GLU A 84 4.87 19.81 6.87
C GLU A 84 3.94 20.95 7.32
N ALA A 85 3.29 21.64 6.37
CA ALA A 85 2.23 22.61 6.72
C ALA A 85 1.02 21.91 7.34
N THR A 86 0.63 20.75 6.81
CA THR A 86 -0.43 19.91 7.37
C THR A 86 -0.07 19.43 8.77
N ARG A 87 1.15 18.92 9.00
CA ARG A 87 1.58 18.44 10.33
C ARG A 87 1.38 19.51 11.41
N ARG A 88 1.88 20.72 11.15
CA ARG A 88 1.78 21.86 12.08
C ARG A 88 0.33 22.27 12.33
N SER A 89 -0.52 22.21 11.30
CA SER A 89 -1.94 22.50 11.42
C SER A 89 -2.64 21.42 12.24
N ALA A 90 -2.40 20.15 11.96
CA ALA A 90 -2.94 19.02 12.69
C ALA A 90 -2.67 19.12 14.20
N ILE A 91 -1.41 19.41 14.57
CA ILE A 91 -1.02 19.60 15.97
C ILE A 91 -1.75 20.78 16.61
N ARG A 92 -1.83 21.92 15.90
CA ARG A 92 -2.55 23.11 16.38
C ARG A 92 -4.02 22.83 16.67
N TYR A 93 -4.65 21.97 15.88
CA TYR A 93 -6.06 21.60 16.02
C TYR A 93 -6.27 20.29 16.79
N GLY A 94 -5.32 19.90 17.63
CA GLY A 94 -5.51 18.87 18.66
C GLY A 94 -5.21 17.43 18.22
N VAL A 95 -4.63 17.21 17.03
CA VAL A 95 -4.06 15.89 16.70
C VAL A 95 -2.78 15.70 17.52
N PRO A 96 -2.63 14.58 18.27
CA PRO A 96 -1.39 14.31 19.00
C PRO A 96 -0.16 14.35 18.08
N GLU A 97 0.94 14.95 18.55
CA GLU A 97 2.13 15.18 17.71
C GLU A 97 2.67 13.90 17.07
N GLY A 98 2.72 12.80 17.81
CA GLY A 98 3.15 11.51 17.29
C GLY A 98 2.27 10.97 16.16
N VAL A 99 0.95 11.20 16.25
CA VAL A 99 -0.02 10.79 15.21
C VAL A 99 0.14 11.66 13.97
N ALA A 100 0.21 12.99 14.13
CA ALA A 100 0.41 13.91 13.02
C ALA A 100 1.74 13.64 12.29
N ALA A 101 2.81 13.33 13.04
CA ALA A 101 4.10 12.94 12.47
C ALA A 101 4.01 11.60 11.72
N ALA A 102 3.30 10.61 12.27
CA ALA A 102 3.11 9.31 11.62
C ALA A 102 2.34 9.44 10.29
N TRP A 103 1.29 10.27 10.24
CA TRP A 103 0.55 10.51 9.00
C TRP A 103 1.43 11.12 7.91
N VAL A 104 2.20 12.16 8.24
CA VAL A 104 3.09 12.79 7.26
C VAL A 104 4.22 11.87 6.82
N HIS A 105 4.78 11.09 7.76
CA HIS A 105 5.81 10.11 7.43
C HIS A 105 5.30 9.05 6.44
N ARG A 106 4.06 8.57 6.61
CA ARG A 106 3.51 7.48 5.81
C ARG A 106 2.85 7.96 4.51
N TYR A 107 2.09 9.05 4.56
CA TYR A 107 1.23 9.51 3.47
C TYR A 107 1.71 10.82 2.82
N GLY A 108 2.75 11.45 3.38
CA GLY A 108 3.25 12.74 2.90
C GLY A 108 2.15 13.80 2.92
N SER A 109 2.01 14.52 1.81
CA SER A 109 0.97 15.55 1.63
C SER A 109 -0.47 15.02 1.70
N ASN A 110 -0.70 13.72 1.46
CA ASN A 110 -2.04 13.15 1.61
C ASN A 110 -2.52 13.09 3.07
N ALA A 111 -1.63 13.33 4.05
CA ALA A 111 -2.02 13.52 5.45
C ALA A 111 -3.07 14.63 5.62
N GLU A 112 -3.18 15.57 4.67
CA GLU A 112 -4.21 16.61 4.70
C GLU A 112 -5.62 16.02 4.57
N LYS A 113 -5.78 14.97 3.76
CA LYS A 113 -7.06 14.26 3.61
C LYS A 113 -7.45 13.56 4.91
N ILE A 114 -6.50 12.89 5.56
CA ILE A 114 -6.71 12.25 6.86
C ILE A 114 -7.08 13.30 7.91
N PHE A 115 -6.36 14.41 7.95
CA PHE A 115 -6.63 15.50 8.87
C PHE A 115 -8.01 16.15 8.62
N SER A 116 -8.46 16.21 7.37
CA SER A 116 -9.80 16.69 7.03
C SER A 116 -10.89 15.77 7.58
N ILE A 117 -10.73 14.45 7.45
CA ILE A 117 -11.63 13.44 8.05
C ILE A 117 -11.65 13.59 9.57
N TRP A 118 -10.48 13.68 10.20
CA TRP A 118 -10.35 13.88 11.65
C TRP A 118 -11.10 15.11 12.18
N GLN A 119 -11.09 16.21 11.42
CA GLN A 119 -11.81 17.43 11.80
C GLN A 119 -13.33 17.26 11.66
N ALA A 120 -13.77 16.70 10.53
CA ALA A 120 -15.17 16.62 10.14
C ALA A 120 -15.97 15.58 10.95
N GLU A 121 -15.33 14.49 11.36
CA GLU A 121 -16.02 13.31 11.91
C GLU A 121 -15.54 13.07 13.35
N ALA A 122 -16.46 13.13 14.32
CA ALA A 122 -16.12 13.07 15.74
C ALA A 122 -15.52 11.72 16.16
N ASP A 123 -16.08 10.62 15.64
CA ASP A 123 -15.63 9.24 15.86
C ASP A 123 -14.37 8.89 15.06
N ALA A 124 -13.97 9.71 14.08
CA ALA A 124 -12.72 9.53 13.36
C ALA A 124 -11.48 9.84 14.21
N ARG A 125 -11.68 10.47 15.39
CA ARG A 125 -10.61 10.90 16.30
C ARG A 125 -10.08 9.78 17.20
N ASP A 126 -10.78 8.65 17.24
CA ASP A 126 -10.42 7.54 18.10
C ASP A 126 -9.12 6.88 17.63
N VAL A 127 -8.22 6.63 18.59
CA VAL A 127 -7.04 5.77 18.37
C VAL A 127 -7.50 4.33 18.55
N ILE A 128 -7.65 3.64 17.43
CA ILE A 128 -8.25 2.30 17.36
C ILE A 128 -7.22 1.18 17.26
N GLY A 129 -5.96 1.50 16.95
CA GLY A 129 -4.90 0.52 16.76
C GLY A 129 -3.55 0.93 17.35
N PRO A 130 -2.60 -0.01 17.40
CA PRO A 130 -1.24 0.25 17.88
C PRO A 130 -0.55 1.29 17.01
N ARG A 131 0.52 1.89 17.55
CA ARG A 131 1.33 2.93 16.89
C ARG A 131 0.52 4.18 16.48
N GLY A 132 -0.61 4.42 17.15
CA GLY A 132 -1.43 5.60 16.92
C GLY A 132 -2.32 5.50 15.67
N LEU A 133 -2.65 4.29 15.21
CA LEU A 133 -3.62 4.12 14.11
C LEU A 133 -4.98 4.68 14.52
N THR A 134 -5.49 5.64 13.75
CA THR A 134 -6.76 6.33 14.02
C THR A 134 -7.87 5.86 13.10
N ALA A 135 -9.13 6.06 13.50
CA ALA A 135 -10.28 5.81 12.63
C ALA A 135 -10.23 6.68 11.36
N ALA A 136 -9.81 7.95 11.46
CA ALA A 136 -9.62 8.84 10.30
C ALA A 136 -8.66 8.26 9.25
N GLU A 137 -7.57 7.65 9.70
CA GLU A 137 -6.56 7.02 8.84
C GLU A 137 -7.11 5.76 8.16
N VAL A 138 -7.87 4.94 8.89
CA VAL A 138 -8.55 3.77 8.30
C VAL A 138 -9.55 4.19 7.24
N ARG A 139 -10.38 5.19 7.52
CA ARG A 139 -11.35 5.75 6.56
C ARG A 139 -10.67 6.27 5.30
N TYR A 140 -9.57 7.02 5.44
CA TYR A 140 -8.78 7.46 4.30
C TYR A 140 -8.26 6.28 3.46
N CYS A 141 -7.69 5.25 4.08
CA CYS A 141 -7.22 4.08 3.36
C CYS A 141 -8.36 3.38 2.58
N VAL A 142 -9.56 3.28 3.15
CA VAL A 142 -10.73 2.72 2.46
C VAL A 142 -11.17 3.60 1.29
N ARG A 143 -11.42 4.89 1.56
CA ARG A 143 -12.00 5.84 0.59
C ARG A 143 -11.08 6.20 -0.56
N GLU A 144 -9.77 6.29 -0.31
CA GLU A 144 -8.81 6.90 -1.25
C GLU A 144 -7.69 5.95 -1.69
N GLU A 145 -7.46 4.83 -0.99
CA GLU A 145 -6.36 3.91 -1.30
C GLU A 145 -6.82 2.49 -1.65
N MET A 146 -8.12 2.31 -1.94
CA MET A 146 -8.72 1.00 -2.26
C MET A 146 -8.39 -0.08 -1.23
N CYS A 147 -8.48 0.26 0.04
CA CYS A 147 -8.28 -0.70 1.11
C CYS A 147 -9.56 -1.50 1.34
N LEU A 148 -9.63 -2.72 0.81
CA LEU A 148 -10.87 -3.52 0.74
C LEU A 148 -10.90 -4.69 1.72
N THR A 149 -9.76 -5.02 2.34
CA THR A 149 -9.62 -6.14 3.27
C THR A 149 -8.77 -5.73 4.48
N LEU A 150 -8.88 -6.46 5.59
CA LEU A 150 -8.02 -6.22 6.75
C LEU A 150 -6.53 -6.39 6.42
N GLU A 151 -6.19 -7.30 5.51
CA GLU A 151 -4.82 -7.50 5.05
C GLU A 151 -4.28 -6.32 4.24
N ASP A 152 -5.12 -5.68 3.41
CA ASP A 152 -4.72 -4.47 2.69
C ASP A 152 -4.30 -3.38 3.67
N LEU A 153 -5.05 -3.20 4.77
CA LEU A 153 -4.75 -2.21 5.78
C LEU A 153 -3.53 -2.59 6.61
N LEU A 154 -3.61 -3.75 7.27
CA LEU A 154 -2.69 -4.13 8.35
C LEU A 154 -1.32 -4.59 7.81
N ILE A 155 -1.28 -5.17 6.62
CA ILE A 155 -0.04 -5.62 5.99
C ILE A 155 0.49 -4.55 5.04
N ARG A 156 -0.33 -4.06 4.11
CA ARG A 156 0.15 -3.25 2.97
C ARG A 156 0.17 -1.74 3.22
N ARG A 157 -0.81 -1.17 3.93
CA ARG A 157 -0.88 0.29 4.16
C ARG A 157 -0.16 0.72 5.42
N THR A 158 -0.39 0.02 6.53
CA THR A 158 0.10 0.44 7.85
C THR A 158 1.32 -0.34 8.32
N SER A 159 1.57 -1.51 7.73
CA SER A 159 2.60 -2.48 8.14
C SER A 159 2.53 -2.90 9.61
N LEU A 160 1.39 -2.73 10.28
CA LEU A 160 1.20 -3.17 11.67
C LEU A 160 1.44 -4.66 11.84
N PHE A 161 1.12 -5.47 10.83
CA PHE A 161 1.44 -6.89 10.79
C PHE A 161 2.92 -7.19 11.09
N PHE A 162 3.85 -6.32 10.69
CA PHE A 162 5.29 -6.53 10.90
C PHE A 162 5.83 -5.86 12.16
N TRP A 163 5.24 -4.73 12.56
CA TRP A 163 5.81 -3.84 13.57
C TRP A 163 5.08 -3.85 14.91
N ASP A 164 3.95 -4.55 14.99
CA ASP A 164 3.23 -4.81 16.22
C ASP A 164 3.55 -6.23 16.74
N GLU A 165 3.62 -6.38 18.06
CA GLU A 165 4.05 -7.63 18.72
C GLU A 165 3.03 -8.77 18.57
N GLU A 166 1.76 -8.44 18.31
CA GLU A 166 0.68 -9.40 18.03
C GLU A 166 0.13 -9.24 16.61
N GLY A 167 0.79 -8.46 15.75
CA GLY A 167 0.33 -8.18 14.39
C GLY A 167 -0.98 -7.39 14.36
N GLY A 168 -1.28 -6.62 15.40
CA GLY A 168 -2.49 -5.82 15.51
C GLY A 168 -3.73 -6.62 15.93
N LEU A 169 -3.59 -7.90 16.29
CA LEU A 169 -4.72 -8.77 16.64
C LEU A 169 -5.54 -8.25 17.82
N GLY A 170 -4.91 -7.66 18.84
CA GLY A 170 -5.62 -7.03 19.97
C GLY A 170 -6.54 -5.87 19.57
N THR A 171 -6.45 -5.38 18.33
CA THR A 171 -7.23 -4.25 17.82
C THR A 171 -8.04 -4.57 16.56
N VAL A 172 -7.96 -5.81 16.07
CA VAL A 172 -8.54 -6.20 14.77
C VAL A 172 -10.05 -6.00 14.71
N ASP A 173 -10.77 -6.30 15.80
CA ASP A 173 -12.24 -6.18 15.83
C ASP A 173 -12.70 -4.72 15.75
N ARG A 174 -11.98 -3.80 16.41
CA ARG A 174 -12.27 -2.35 16.32
C ARG A 174 -12.00 -1.82 14.90
N ILE A 175 -10.90 -2.25 14.31
CA ILE A 175 -10.52 -1.88 12.95
C ILE A 175 -11.53 -2.43 11.93
N ALA A 176 -11.95 -3.69 12.09
CA ALA A 176 -12.98 -4.32 11.27
C ALA A 176 -14.34 -3.62 11.41
N GLY A 177 -14.67 -3.08 12.60
CA GLY A 177 -15.86 -2.25 12.79
C GLY A 177 -15.83 -0.97 11.94
N VAL A 178 -14.71 -0.24 11.95
CA VAL A 178 -14.56 0.98 11.12
C VAL A 178 -14.54 0.65 9.64
N MET A 179 -13.75 -0.34 9.21
CA MET A 179 -13.71 -0.74 7.79
C MET A 179 -15.05 -1.29 7.31
N GLY A 180 -15.72 -2.10 8.13
CA GLY A 180 -17.03 -2.67 7.81
C GLY A 180 -18.11 -1.62 7.67
N GLY A 181 -18.07 -0.55 8.46
CA GLY A 181 -18.96 0.60 8.27
C GLY A 181 -18.73 1.33 6.95
N GLU A 182 -17.46 1.53 6.55
CA GLU A 182 -17.11 2.22 5.30
C GLU A 182 -17.37 1.38 4.03
N LEU A 183 -17.26 0.05 4.15
CA LEU A 183 -17.44 -0.90 3.05
C LEU A 183 -18.78 -1.63 3.07
N GLU A 184 -19.67 -1.24 3.99
CA GLU A 184 -21.00 -1.84 4.18
C GLU A 184 -20.95 -3.37 4.36
N TRP A 185 -20.00 -3.86 5.17
CA TRP A 185 -19.94 -5.29 5.51
C TRP A 185 -21.09 -5.69 6.41
N ASP A 186 -21.74 -6.80 6.08
CA ASP A 186 -22.59 -7.51 7.02
C ASP A 186 -21.74 -8.21 8.11
N GLU A 187 -22.43 -8.72 9.14
CA GLU A 187 -21.78 -9.40 10.26
C GLU A 187 -21.02 -10.66 9.82
N GLU A 188 -21.55 -11.41 8.86
CA GLU A 188 -20.91 -12.62 8.33
C GLU A 188 -19.57 -12.29 7.65
N ARG A 189 -19.56 -11.25 6.80
CA ARG A 189 -18.38 -10.75 6.12
C ARG A 189 -17.35 -10.23 7.10
N LYS A 190 -17.78 -9.46 8.11
CA LYS A 190 -16.88 -8.90 9.13
C LYS A 190 -16.19 -10.01 9.92
N VAL A 191 -16.94 -11.02 10.38
CA VAL A 191 -16.38 -12.20 11.07
C VAL A 191 -15.41 -12.95 10.15
N ALA A 192 -15.79 -13.18 8.89
CA ALA A 192 -14.94 -13.88 7.93
C ALA A 192 -13.61 -13.13 7.64
N GLU A 193 -13.63 -11.80 7.59
CA GLU A 193 -12.42 -10.99 7.44
C GLU A 193 -11.51 -11.08 8.68
N VAL A 194 -12.08 -10.97 9.88
CA VAL A 194 -11.31 -11.10 11.14
C VAL A 194 -10.66 -12.49 11.23
N GLU A 195 -11.40 -13.56 10.97
CA GLU A 195 -10.89 -14.93 11.02
C GLU A 195 -9.82 -15.19 9.96
N ARG A 196 -9.99 -14.63 8.75
CA ARG A 196 -8.96 -14.67 7.71
C ARG A 196 -7.68 -14.00 8.18
N TYR A 197 -7.78 -12.79 8.73
CA TYR A 197 -6.60 -12.07 9.21
C TYR A 197 -5.91 -12.79 10.39
N ARG A 198 -6.69 -13.32 11.34
CA ARG A 198 -6.17 -14.17 12.43
C ARG A 198 -5.37 -15.35 11.90
N SER A 199 -5.93 -16.08 10.92
CA SER A 199 -5.26 -17.21 10.28
C SER A 199 -3.95 -16.79 9.62
N THR A 200 -3.93 -15.64 8.92
CA THR A 200 -2.71 -15.09 8.32
C THR A 200 -1.64 -14.76 9.36
N VAL A 201 -2.01 -14.16 10.50
CA VAL A 201 -1.06 -13.87 11.59
C VAL A 201 -0.49 -15.16 12.18
N THR A 202 -1.34 -16.14 12.50
CA THR A 202 -0.91 -17.43 13.05
C THR A 202 0.05 -18.17 12.11
N ALA A 203 -0.20 -18.14 10.81
CA ALA A 203 0.65 -18.82 9.82
C ALA A 203 2.06 -18.21 9.69
N HIS A 204 2.28 -16.97 10.15
CA HIS A 204 3.51 -16.21 9.93
C HIS A 204 4.23 -15.80 11.22
N ARG A 205 3.76 -16.27 12.37
CA ARG A 205 4.38 -16.02 13.68
C ARG A 205 4.71 -17.34 14.35
N PHE A 206 5.96 -17.45 14.79
CA PHE A 206 6.46 -18.61 15.53
C PHE A 206 6.44 -18.24 17.02
N HIS A 207 5.57 -18.90 17.78
CA HIS A 207 5.56 -18.85 19.25
C HIS A 207 6.62 -19.79 19.82
#